data_AF-E9KGV7-F1
#
_entry.id   AF-E9KGV7-F1
#
_cell.length_a   1.000
_cell.length_b   1.000
_cell.length_c   1.000
_cell.angle_alpha   90.00
_cell.angle_beta   90.00
_cell.angle_gamma   90.00
#
_symmetry.space_group_name_H-M   'P 1'
#
loop_
_entity.id
_entity.type
_entity.pdbx_description
1 polymer ?
#
loop_
_entity_poly.entity_id
_entity_poly.type
_entity_poly.pdbx_seq_one_letter_code
_entity_poly.pdbx_strand_id
1 'polypeptide(L)'
;GADYTTTVEAYVPASGRAIQGATSHHLGQNFSKMFEIVYDDAETQEKNYVYQNSWGITTRTIGVMVLVHGDDKGLVLPPRVADIQAIVVPCGITASSSAEERKSLIDSCKALVDMLVDGGIRSEGDYRDNYSPG
;
A
#
# COMPACT_ATOMS: atom_id res chain seq x y z
N GLY A 1 17.88 4.91 25.06
CA GLY A 1 16.73 4.03 25.30
C GLY A 1 16.96 2.69 24.64
N ALA A 2 17.14 2.68 23.32
CA ALA A 2 17.67 1.51 22.60
C ALA A 2 19.19 1.38 22.78
N ASP A 3 19.71 0.17 22.59
CA ASP A 3 21.15 -0.12 22.45
C ASP A 3 21.61 0.27 21.04
N TYR A 4 20.91 -0.21 20.01
CA TYR A 4 21.08 0.28 18.64
C TYR A 4 19.75 0.35 17.87
N THR A 5 19.77 1.08 16.76
CA THR A 5 18.63 1.26 15.86
C THR A 5 19.04 1.02 14.42
N THR A 6 18.27 0.21 13.71
CA THR A 6 18.34 0.04 12.25
C THR A 6 17.15 0.74 11.59
N THR A 7 17.34 1.13 10.33
CA THR A 7 16.38 1.92 9.57
C THR A 7 16.39 1.52 8.10
N VAL A 8 15.29 1.78 7.41
CA VAL A 8 15.23 1.77 5.95
C VAL A 8 14.99 3.20 5.46
N GLU A 9 15.86 3.68 4.58
CA GLU A 9 15.83 5.04 4.05
C GLU A 9 15.34 5.03 2.61
N ALA A 10 14.41 5.93 2.29
CA ALA A 10 13.95 6.18 0.93
C ALA A 10 14.44 7.55 0.45
N TYR A 11 14.66 7.69 -0.85
CA TYR A 11 15.04 8.95 -1.49
C TYR A 11 13.87 9.52 -2.27
N VAL A 12 13.62 10.82 -2.14
CA VAL A 12 12.56 11.55 -2.86
C VAL A 12 13.21 12.42 -3.95
N PRO A 13 13.14 12.02 -5.23
CA PRO A 13 13.84 12.71 -6.32
C PRO A 13 13.44 14.17 -6.48
N ALA A 14 12.14 14.47 -6.42
CA ALA A 14 11.62 15.82 -6.65
C ALA A 14 12.13 16.87 -5.65
N SER A 15 12.45 16.45 -4.42
CA SER A 15 12.97 17.35 -3.38
C SER A 15 14.46 17.21 -3.12
N GLY A 16 15.10 16.17 -3.66
CA GLY A 16 16.49 15.83 -3.38
C GLY A 16 16.76 15.38 -1.94
N ARG A 17 15.72 14.97 -1.18
CA ARG A 17 15.82 14.65 0.26
C ARG A 17 15.57 13.18 0.53
N ALA A 18 16.24 12.66 1.57
CA ALA A 18 15.96 11.34 2.12
C ALA A 18 14.81 11.40 3.15
N ILE A 19 14.15 10.27 3.35
CA ILE A 19 13.10 10.07 4.34
C ILE A 19 13.22 8.67 4.97
N GLN A 20 13.23 8.64 6.30
CA GLN A 20 13.16 7.40 7.06
C GLN A 20 11.79 6.75 6.90
N GLY A 21 11.77 5.53 6.36
CA GLY A 21 10.57 4.76 6.02
C GLY A 21 10.04 3.89 7.17
N ALA A 22 10.93 3.24 7.92
CA ALA A 22 10.59 2.41 9.08
C ALA A 22 11.81 2.26 10.00
N THR A 23 11.57 1.91 11.27
CA THR A 23 12.61 1.67 12.28
C THR A 23 12.50 0.30 12.91
N SER A 24 13.66 -0.24 13.29
CA SER A 24 13.76 -1.39 14.18
C SER A 24 14.84 -1.14 15.22
N HIS A 25 14.51 -1.35 16.48
CA HIS A 25 15.36 -1.05 17.62
C HIS A 25 15.73 -2.35 18.33
N HIS A 26 17.01 -2.55 18.57
CA HIS A 26 17.46 -3.45 19.62
C HIS A 26 17.53 -2.66 20.92
N LEU A 27 16.65 -2.99 21.86
CA LEU A 27 16.54 -2.27 23.13
C LEU A 27 17.55 -2.77 24.17
N GLY A 28 18.25 -3.87 23.87
CA GLY A 28 19.07 -4.59 24.83
C GLY A 28 18.23 -4.97 26.04
N GLN A 29 18.76 -4.72 27.23
CA GLN A 29 18.07 -4.90 28.50
C GLN A 29 17.62 -3.57 29.13
N ASN A 30 17.77 -2.43 28.44
CA ASN A 30 17.54 -1.11 29.04
C ASN A 30 16.14 -0.97 29.64
N PHE A 31 15.11 -1.40 28.89
CA PHE A 31 13.73 -1.33 29.33
C PHE A 31 13.37 -2.44 30.32
N SER A 32 13.87 -3.67 30.11
CA SER A 32 13.63 -4.77 31.05
C SER A 32 14.15 -4.46 32.46
N LYS A 33 15.29 -3.75 32.58
CA LYS A 33 15.82 -3.25 33.86
C LYS A 33 14.94 -2.17 34.45
N MET A 34 14.48 -1.22 33.62
CA MET A 34 13.62 -0.13 34.08
C MET A 34 12.25 -0.60 34.58
N PHE A 35 11.72 -1.70 34.04
CA PHE A 35 10.39 -2.23 34.34
C PHE A 35 10.42 -3.56 35.10
N GLU A 36 11.57 -4.00 35.60
CA GLU A 36 11.75 -5.27 36.35
C GLU A 36 11.18 -6.50 35.61
N ILE A 37 11.42 -6.56 34.29
CA ILE A 37 11.01 -7.68 33.44
C ILE A 37 12.11 -8.75 33.48
N VAL A 38 11.96 -9.72 34.38
CA VAL A 38 12.95 -10.75 34.68
C VAL A 38 12.39 -12.16 34.49
N TYR A 39 13.28 -13.12 34.26
CA TYR A 39 12.99 -14.56 34.29
C TYR A 39 14.06 -15.29 35.11
N ASP A 40 13.74 -16.48 35.61
CA ASP A 40 14.71 -17.36 36.26
C ASP A 40 15.39 -18.23 35.20
N ASP A 41 16.71 -18.17 35.14
CA ASP A 41 17.52 -18.94 34.20
C ASP A 41 17.50 -20.43 34.57
N ALA A 42 17.13 -21.29 33.62
CA ALA A 42 17.00 -22.71 33.90
C ALA A 42 18.36 -23.39 34.20
N GLU A 43 19.45 -22.90 33.63
CA GLU A 43 20.79 -23.48 33.80
C GLU A 43 21.49 -22.90 35.03
N THR A 44 21.48 -21.57 35.19
CA THR A 44 22.21 -20.91 36.29
C THR A 44 21.36 -20.75 37.56
N GLN A 45 20.04 -20.87 37.47
CA GLN A 45 19.07 -20.58 38.54
C GLN A 45 19.13 -19.12 39.04
N GLU A 46 19.70 -18.21 38.25
CA GLU A 46 19.78 -16.78 38.55
C GLU A 46 18.67 -15.98 37.85
N LYS A 47 18.32 -14.81 38.42
CA LYS A 47 17.41 -13.88 37.76
C LYS A 47 18.12 -13.14 36.63
N ASN A 48 17.60 -13.27 35.41
CA ASN A 48 18.10 -12.60 34.23
C ASN A 48 17.06 -11.65 33.62
N TYR A 49 17.54 -10.54 33.05
CA TYR A 49 16.71 -9.58 32.33
C TYR A 49 16.51 -10.00 30.88
N VAL A 50 15.30 -9.85 30.36
CA VAL A 50 15.00 -10.20 28.97
C VAL A 50 15.61 -9.19 27.99
N TYR A 51 16.12 -9.66 26.86
CA TYR A 51 16.48 -8.79 25.75
C TYR A 51 15.23 -8.42 24.96
N GLN A 52 15.07 -7.13 24.66
CA GLN A 52 13.88 -6.61 23.99
C GLN A 52 14.22 -5.97 22.66
N ASN A 53 13.27 -6.03 21.73
CA ASN A 53 13.26 -5.30 20.47
C ASN A 53 11.92 -4.56 20.33
N SER A 54 11.91 -3.47 19.58
CA SER A 54 10.68 -2.81 19.13
C SER A 54 10.85 -2.30 17.72
N TRP A 55 9.80 -2.25 16.92
CA TRP A 55 9.86 -1.84 15.52
C TRP A 55 8.57 -1.13 15.13
N GLY A 56 8.67 -0.23 14.16
CA GLY A 56 7.58 0.66 13.80
C GLY A 56 7.59 1.03 12.32
N ILE A 57 6.40 0.98 11.73
CA ILE A 57 6.09 1.50 10.39
C ILE A 57 4.74 2.21 10.48
N THR A 58 4.55 3.26 9.69
CA THR A 58 3.36 4.12 9.77
C THR A 58 2.78 4.38 8.38
N THR A 59 1.64 5.06 8.32
CA THR A 59 1.02 5.55 7.08
C THR A 59 1.87 6.54 6.30
N ARG A 60 3.03 6.96 6.83
CA ARG A 60 4.10 7.62 6.07
C ARG A 60 4.42 6.90 4.77
N THR A 61 4.29 5.57 4.72
CA THR A 61 4.49 4.77 3.50
C THR A 61 3.62 5.23 2.33
N ILE A 62 2.38 5.66 2.58
CA ILE A 62 1.49 6.21 1.54
C ILE A 62 2.07 7.52 1.00
N GLY A 63 2.52 8.42 1.89
CA GLY A 63 3.15 9.68 1.47
C GLY A 63 4.43 9.46 0.66
N VAL A 64 5.28 8.49 1.06
CA VAL A 64 6.48 8.11 0.31
C VAL A 64 6.11 7.56 -1.07
N MET A 65 5.10 6.70 -1.16
CA MET A 65 4.61 6.18 -2.44
C MET A 65 4.17 7.31 -3.39
N VAL A 66 3.40 8.29 -2.88
CA VAL A 66 2.98 9.46 -3.67
C VAL A 66 4.18 10.27 -4.15
N LEU A 67 5.13 10.58 -3.27
CA LEU A 67 6.29 11.41 -3.58
C LEU A 67 7.29 10.74 -4.55
N VAL A 68 7.31 9.41 -4.59
CA VAL A 68 8.26 8.64 -5.42
C VAL A 68 7.67 8.28 -6.78
N HIS A 69 6.38 7.91 -6.83
CA HIS A 69 5.77 7.41 -8.06
C HIS A 69 4.86 8.42 -8.78
N GLY A 70 4.39 9.47 -8.09
CA GLY A 70 3.57 10.51 -8.71
C GLY A 70 4.28 11.22 -9.86
N ASP A 71 3.52 11.62 -10.87
CA ASP A 71 4.00 12.33 -12.05
C ASP A 71 3.17 13.59 -12.33
N ASP A 72 3.45 14.27 -13.44
CA ASP A 72 2.76 15.51 -13.82
C ASP A 72 1.26 15.31 -14.14
N LYS A 73 0.80 14.07 -14.31
CA LYS A 73 -0.62 13.72 -14.51
C LYS A 73 -1.32 13.36 -13.20
N GLY A 74 -0.57 13.09 -12.13
CA GLY A 74 -1.09 12.88 -10.79
C GLY A 74 -0.58 11.61 -10.13
N LEU A 75 -1.49 10.88 -9.47
CA LEU A 75 -1.15 9.72 -8.66
C LEU A 75 -0.89 8.48 -9.53
N VAL A 76 0.25 7.82 -9.30
CA VAL A 76 0.56 6.51 -9.87
C VAL A 76 0.59 5.48 -8.74
N LEU A 77 -0.42 4.61 -8.69
CA LEU A 77 -0.52 3.55 -7.68
C LEU A 77 0.29 2.32 -8.11
N PRO A 78 1.23 1.80 -7.29
CA PRO A 78 1.87 0.53 -7.55
C PRO A 78 0.82 -0.61 -7.62
N PRO A 79 0.82 -1.47 -8.66
CA PRO A 79 -0.29 -2.41 -8.90
C PRO A 79 -0.60 -3.38 -7.76
N ARG A 80 0.35 -3.66 -6.86
CA ARG A 80 0.14 -4.56 -5.72
C ARG A 80 -0.67 -3.95 -4.58
N VAL A 81 -0.77 -2.62 -4.52
CA VAL A 81 -1.51 -1.88 -3.48
C VAL A 81 -2.64 -1.00 -4.05
N ALA A 82 -2.80 -0.96 -5.37
CA ALA A 82 -3.92 -0.27 -6.01
C ALA A 82 -5.23 -0.99 -5.70
N ASP A 83 -6.23 -0.31 -5.15
CA ASP A 83 -7.53 -0.91 -4.85
C ASP A 83 -8.21 -1.40 -6.14
N ILE A 84 -8.28 -0.51 -7.13
CA ILE A 84 -8.65 -0.82 -8.52
C ILE A 84 -7.37 -0.88 -9.37
N GLN A 85 -7.07 -2.03 -9.96
CA GLN A 85 -5.91 -2.21 -10.85
C GLN A 85 -6.24 -1.89 -12.31
N ALA A 86 -7.48 -2.15 -12.74
CA ALA A 86 -7.96 -1.82 -14.07
C ALA A 86 -9.41 -1.30 -14.01
N ILE A 87 -9.67 -0.21 -14.71
CA ILE A 87 -11.01 0.37 -14.86
C ILE A 87 -11.44 0.25 -16.32
N VAL A 88 -12.61 -0.34 -16.56
CA VAL A 88 -13.19 -0.49 -17.90
C VAL A 88 -14.19 0.63 -18.13
N VAL A 89 -13.91 1.49 -19.13
CA VAL A 89 -14.76 2.63 -19.48
C VAL A 89 -15.32 2.41 -20.89
N PRO A 90 -16.65 2.40 -21.09
CA PRO A 90 -17.25 2.29 -22.42
C PRO A 90 -17.02 3.58 -23.22
N CYS A 91 -16.53 3.44 -24.45
CA CYS A 91 -16.24 4.57 -25.35
C CYS A 91 -17.11 4.49 -26.62
N GLY A 92 -17.34 5.64 -27.25
CA GLY A 92 -18.00 5.71 -28.57
C GLY A 92 -19.53 5.64 -28.56
N ILE A 93 -20.18 5.78 -27.41
CA ILE A 93 -21.63 5.97 -27.32
C ILE A 93 -21.97 7.38 -27.81
N THR A 94 -22.76 7.49 -28.87
CA THR A 94 -23.21 8.76 -29.44
C THR A 94 -24.72 8.92 -29.32
N ALA A 95 -25.24 10.13 -29.58
CA ALA A 95 -26.69 10.37 -29.63
C ALA A 95 -27.42 9.50 -30.66
N SER A 96 -26.71 9.02 -31.70
CA SER A 96 -27.28 8.14 -32.73
C SER A 96 -27.18 6.65 -32.40
N SER A 97 -26.48 6.26 -31.33
CA SER A 97 -26.39 4.86 -30.91
C SER A 97 -27.75 4.35 -30.45
N SER A 98 -28.20 3.26 -31.05
CA SER A 98 -29.42 2.53 -30.68
C SER A 98 -29.34 1.97 -29.26
N ALA A 99 -30.49 1.63 -28.69
CA ALA A 99 -30.55 1.01 -27.37
C ALA A 99 -29.85 -0.36 -27.37
N GLU A 100 -29.97 -1.11 -28.47
CA GLU A 100 -29.33 -2.41 -28.69
C GLU A 100 -27.81 -2.30 -28.75
N GLU A 101 -27.27 -1.32 -29.49
CA GLU A 101 -25.82 -1.07 -29.56
C GLU A 101 -25.26 -0.68 -28.19
N ARG A 102 -25.95 0.22 -27.48
CA ARG A 102 -25.57 0.64 -26.12
C ARG A 102 -25.53 -0.55 -25.17
N LYS A 103 -26.58 -1.37 -25.19
CA LYS A 103 -26.68 -2.57 -24.35
C LYS A 103 -25.56 -3.56 -24.68
N SER A 104 -25.34 -3.85 -25.96
CA SER A 104 -24.30 -4.78 -26.41
C SER A 104 -22.90 -4.34 -25.98
N LEU A 105 -22.60 -3.03 -26.04
CA LEU A 105 -21.32 -2.49 -25.59
C LEU A 105 -21.14 -2.67 -24.07
N ILE A 106 -22.15 -2.27 -23.28
CA ILE A 106 -22.10 -2.38 -21.83
C ILE A 106 -21.98 -3.85 -21.38
N ASP A 107 -22.73 -4.76 -22.00
CA ASP A 107 -22.66 -6.20 -21.69
C ASP A 107 -21.27 -6.75 -22.02
N SER A 108 -20.64 -6.29 -23.11
CA SER A 108 -19.26 -6.67 -23.45
C SER A 108 -18.24 -6.13 -22.43
N CYS A 109 -18.42 -4.89 -21.95
CA CYS A 109 -17.56 -4.34 -20.91
C CYS A 109 -17.69 -5.11 -19.59
N LYS A 110 -18.90 -5.54 -19.21
CA LYS A 110 -19.13 -6.37 -18.01
C LYS A 110 -18.45 -7.72 -18.14
N ALA A 111 -18.61 -8.38 -19.29
CA ALA A 111 -17.93 -9.65 -19.56
C ALA A 111 -16.40 -9.53 -19.50
N LEU A 112 -15.83 -8.40 -19.93
CA LEU A 112 -14.40 -8.13 -19.77
C LEU A 112 -14.01 -7.96 -18.29
N VAL A 113 -14.79 -7.23 -17.50
CA VAL A 113 -14.54 -7.10 -16.05
C VAL A 113 -14.56 -8.47 -15.39
N ASP A 114 -15.56 -9.30 -15.67
CA ASP A 114 -15.67 -10.66 -15.13
C ASP A 114 -14.44 -11.51 -15.49
N MET A 115 -14.00 -11.48 -16.76
CA MET A 115 -12.80 -12.18 -17.21
C MET A 115 -11.54 -11.73 -16.46
N LEU A 116 -11.38 -10.41 -16.22
CA LEU A 116 -10.22 -9.87 -15.51
C LEU A 116 -10.23 -10.29 -14.03
N VAL A 117 -11.41 -10.26 -13.40
CA VAL A 117 -11.62 -10.69 -12.01
C VAL A 117 -11.35 -12.18 -11.86
N ASP A 118 -11.85 -13.02 -12.78
CA ASP A 118 -11.55 -14.46 -12.84
C ASP A 118 -10.05 -14.73 -13.02
N GLY A 119 -9.36 -13.83 -13.72
CA GLY A 119 -7.90 -13.81 -13.86
C GLY A 119 -7.13 -13.30 -12.63
N GLY A 120 -7.81 -12.89 -11.55
CA GLY A 120 -7.21 -12.39 -10.32
C GLY A 120 -6.83 -10.91 -10.35
N ILE A 121 -7.31 -10.13 -11.31
CA ILE A 121 -7.10 -8.69 -11.40
C ILE A 121 -8.26 -7.97 -10.72
N ARG A 122 -7.95 -7.03 -9.81
CA ARG A 122 -8.96 -6.16 -9.19
C ARG A 122 -9.46 -5.16 -10.24
N SER A 123 -10.60 -5.47 -10.85
CA SER A 123 -11.14 -4.69 -11.96
C SER A 123 -12.56 -4.23 -11.68
N GLU A 124 -12.87 -3.03 -12.14
CA GLU A 124 -14.21 -2.44 -12.07
C GLU A 124 -14.60 -1.85 -13.43
N GLY A 125 -15.89 -1.60 -13.63
CA GLY A 125 -16.41 -0.90 -14.79
C GLY A 125 -17.05 0.43 -14.39
N ASP A 126 -16.71 1.51 -15.10
CA ASP A 126 -17.37 2.81 -14.93
C ASP A 126 -18.45 2.99 -15.99
N TYR A 127 -19.71 2.82 -15.60
CA TYR A 127 -20.87 2.90 -16.50
C TYR A 127 -21.74 4.13 -16.26
N ARG A 128 -21.21 5.16 -15.58
CA ARG A 128 -21.91 6.42 -15.36
C ARG A 128 -22.11 7.13 -16.70
N ASP A 129 -23.35 7.46 -17.02
CA ASP A 129 -23.73 8.08 -18.30
C ASP A 129 -23.86 9.61 -18.22
N ASN A 130 -23.75 10.17 -17.01
CA ASN A 130 -23.80 11.60 -16.74
C ASN A 130 -22.43 12.30 -16.90
N TYR A 131 -21.39 11.56 -17.32
CA TYR A 131 -20.05 12.07 -17.60
C TYR A 131 -19.59 11.61 -18.99
N SER A 132 -18.78 12.42 -19.66
CA SER A 132 -18.04 11.96 -20.84
C SER A 132 -16.97 10.94 -20.44
N PRO A 133 -16.56 10.04 -21.36
CA PRO A 133 -15.46 9.09 -21.09
C PRO A 133 -14.10 9.74 -20.82
N GLY A 134 -13.87 10.97 -21.30
CA GLY A 134 -12.65 11.75 -21.10
C GLY A 134 -12.86 12.96 -20.21
#